data_AF-A0A925TNM9-F1
#
_entry.id   AF-A0A925TNM9-F1
#
_cell.length_a   1.000
_cell.length_b   1.000
_cell.length_c   1.000
_cell.angle_alpha   90.00
_cell.angle_beta   90.00
_cell.angle_gamma   90.00
#
_symmetry.space_group_name_H-M   'P 1'
#
loop_
_entity.id
_entity.type
_entity.pdbx_description
1 polymer ?
#
loop_
_entity_poly.entity_id
_entity_poly.type
_entity_poly.pdbx_seq_one_letter_code
_entity_poly.pdbx_strand_id
1 'polypeptide(L)'
;MTRMKFLFTLVFTAMIFTSALASNPARRSDAAAEWLQAQTSPQAKPQQKEPVKPPSTGKELATPKVQQKMSAEQANKIIDEALAMTKKPGFDGDQIIGMLTTALPVASPKVTPQSEPAYDVLARLSLKEKYWQTLLQSSAMILKSNPNYRRPALFPRALVGLGDYKLATEVIADFKKKYPKDAELIATEAVMYRQQQKWPETLKLADETLKLAEVDEPSQKNFNLEIGHYLKADALTHLGKLPEASKEYDAIEKINPKAAYLTRYRKRSASIGISKLIVERVIQNPVPLGTYHLYSEKGGVGSLVQLKLYNIEPKDRQLRIEVELPGLTEKATKTVTMLKNTREDVRLVPPLKLGFDLSTMRAERTVQMTIKIIEMDAKGERTIYDDSKSLTILPRDFLPLFRQVSEEGDIRRTPEYIGAWVTSNATAVDKFL
;
A
#
# COMPACT_ATOMS: atom_id res chain seq x y z
N MET A 1 -19.98 -42.75 10.04
CA MET A 1 -18.70 -42.83 9.30
C MET A 1 -18.98 -42.64 7.82
N THR A 2 -18.08 -41.95 7.11
CA THR A 2 -18.10 -41.72 5.65
C THR A 2 -18.95 -40.52 5.17
N ARG A 3 -18.38 -39.31 5.26
CA ARG A 3 -18.45 -38.21 4.24
C ARG A 3 -17.76 -36.94 4.78
N MET A 4 -16.43 -36.92 4.72
CA MET A 4 -15.62 -35.72 5.00
C MET A 4 -14.28 -35.83 4.28
N LYS A 5 -14.29 -35.76 2.93
CA LYS A 5 -13.06 -35.86 2.11
C LYS A 5 -12.97 -34.90 0.91
N PHE A 6 -13.88 -33.94 0.75
CA PHE A 6 -13.87 -33.08 -0.45
C PHE A 6 -13.45 -31.62 -0.27
N LEU A 7 -13.03 -31.20 0.93
CA LEU A 7 -12.62 -29.80 1.18
C LEU A 7 -11.11 -29.57 1.33
N PHE A 8 -10.26 -30.61 1.27
CA PHE A 8 -8.83 -30.49 1.59
C PHE A 8 -7.88 -30.34 0.38
N THR A 9 -8.36 -30.52 -0.84
CA THR A 9 -7.48 -30.62 -2.02
C THR A 9 -7.16 -29.27 -2.68
N LEU A 10 -7.95 -28.22 -2.46
CA LEU A 10 -7.76 -26.93 -3.15
C LEU A 10 -6.76 -25.98 -2.45
N VAL A 11 -6.45 -26.23 -1.17
CA VAL A 11 -5.49 -25.42 -0.39
C VAL A 11 -4.04 -25.91 -0.57
N PHE A 12 -3.84 -27.16 -0.99
CA PHE A 12 -2.50 -27.76 -1.07
C PHE A 12 -1.71 -27.35 -2.33
N THR A 13 -2.39 -27.00 -3.43
CA THR A 13 -1.71 -26.63 -4.69
C THR A 13 -1.06 -25.25 -4.64
N ALA A 14 -1.52 -24.35 -3.75
CA ALA A 14 -0.91 -23.04 -3.55
C ALA A 14 0.37 -23.07 -2.69
N MET A 15 0.57 -24.10 -1.86
CA MET A 15 1.78 -24.24 -1.02
C MET A 15 2.96 -24.95 -1.71
N ILE A 16 2.71 -25.74 -2.77
CA ILE A 16 3.79 -26.48 -3.46
C ILE A 16 4.58 -25.57 -4.42
N PHE A 17 3.98 -24.49 -4.93
CA PHE A 17 4.71 -23.54 -5.79
C PHE A 17 5.73 -22.67 -5.02
N THR A 18 5.57 -22.49 -3.71
CA THR A 18 6.48 -21.70 -2.87
C THR A 18 7.73 -22.46 -2.43
N SER A 19 7.70 -23.80 -2.37
CA SER A 19 8.83 -24.62 -1.92
C SER A 19 9.79 -25.06 -3.05
N ALA A 20 9.31 -25.17 -4.29
CA ALA A 20 10.15 -25.60 -5.44
C ALA A 20 11.14 -24.51 -5.94
N LEU A 21 10.94 -23.24 -5.58
CA LEU A 21 11.82 -22.12 -5.96
C LEU A 21 13.03 -21.95 -5.01
N ALA A 22 13.15 -22.76 -3.96
CA ALA A 22 14.16 -22.57 -2.92
C ALA A 22 15.54 -23.21 -3.21
N SER A 23 15.68 -24.10 -4.19
CA SER A 23 16.88 -24.97 -4.30
C SER A 23 17.79 -24.77 -5.52
N ASN A 24 17.51 -23.84 -6.45
CA ASN A 24 18.38 -23.64 -7.61
C ASN A 24 18.74 -22.16 -7.87
N PRO A 25 19.95 -21.70 -7.52
CA PRO A 25 20.37 -20.31 -7.73
C PRO A 25 20.53 -19.92 -9.21
N ALA A 26 20.70 -20.89 -10.13
CA ALA A 26 20.86 -20.62 -11.56
C ALA A 26 19.56 -20.26 -12.30
N ARG A 27 18.37 -20.41 -11.68
CA ARG A 27 17.07 -20.02 -12.27
C ARG A 27 16.55 -18.64 -11.84
N ARG A 28 17.26 -17.92 -10.97
CA ARG A 28 16.74 -16.66 -10.40
C ARG A 28 16.80 -15.47 -11.37
N SER A 29 17.67 -15.48 -12.37
CA SER A 29 17.78 -14.37 -13.34
C SER A 29 16.60 -14.26 -14.31
N ASP A 30 15.78 -15.32 -14.43
CA ASP A 30 14.59 -15.33 -15.27
C ASP A 30 13.29 -15.08 -14.49
N ALA A 31 13.35 -14.89 -13.17
CA ALA A 31 12.17 -14.80 -12.31
C ALA A 31 11.18 -13.69 -12.72
N ALA A 32 11.67 -12.54 -13.20
CA ALA A 32 10.80 -11.48 -13.71
C ALA A 32 10.13 -11.86 -15.04
N ALA A 33 10.85 -12.57 -15.92
CA ALA A 33 10.34 -13.05 -17.19
C ALA A 33 9.35 -14.21 -16.98
N GLU A 34 9.68 -15.17 -16.11
CA GLU A 34 8.82 -16.28 -15.69
C GLU A 34 7.56 -15.79 -14.97
N TRP A 35 7.66 -14.76 -14.10
CA TRP A 35 6.49 -14.14 -13.46
C TRP A 35 5.56 -13.49 -14.50
N LEU A 36 6.12 -12.76 -15.48
CA LEU A 36 5.34 -12.23 -16.61
C LEU A 36 4.70 -13.35 -17.43
N GLN A 37 5.42 -14.45 -17.66
CA GLN A 37 4.95 -15.58 -18.45
C GLN A 37 3.86 -16.37 -17.71
N ALA A 38 3.95 -16.50 -16.39
CA ALA A 38 2.93 -17.12 -15.53
C ALA A 38 1.63 -16.29 -15.48
N GLN A 39 1.72 -14.96 -15.57
CA GLN A 39 0.56 -14.06 -15.65
C GLN A 39 -0.11 -14.07 -17.04
N THR A 40 0.64 -14.36 -18.11
CA THR A 40 0.18 -14.25 -19.51
C THR A 40 -0.07 -15.58 -20.20
N SER A 41 0.31 -16.70 -19.59
CA SER A 41 0.03 -18.03 -20.14
C SER A 41 -1.47 -18.33 -20.02
N PRO A 42 -2.19 -18.53 -21.12
CA PRO A 42 -3.57 -18.99 -21.05
C PRO A 42 -3.56 -20.37 -20.37
N GLN A 43 -4.13 -20.46 -19.18
CA GLN A 43 -4.43 -21.76 -18.59
C GLN A 43 -5.30 -22.51 -19.60
N ALA A 44 -4.83 -23.67 -20.06
CA ALA A 44 -5.59 -24.55 -20.92
C ALA A 44 -6.91 -24.84 -20.20
N LYS A 45 -8.01 -24.24 -20.68
CA LYS A 45 -9.33 -24.47 -20.11
C LYS A 45 -9.60 -25.97 -20.28
N PRO A 46 -9.81 -26.73 -19.19
CA PRO A 46 -10.33 -28.09 -19.34
C PRO A 46 -11.61 -27.99 -20.17
N GLN A 47 -11.77 -28.87 -21.15
CA GLN A 47 -13.00 -29.00 -21.95
C GLN A 47 -14.16 -29.33 -21.00
N GLN A 48 -14.74 -28.30 -20.40
CA GLN A 48 -16.00 -28.40 -19.68
C GLN A 48 -17.08 -28.61 -20.73
N LYS A 49 -17.66 -29.82 -20.73
CA LYS A 49 -18.96 -30.06 -21.36
C LYS A 49 -19.90 -28.96 -20.85
N GLU A 50 -20.57 -28.26 -21.76
CA GLU A 50 -21.49 -27.19 -21.42
C GLU A 50 -22.46 -27.69 -20.34
N PRO A 51 -22.48 -27.09 -19.13
CA PRO A 51 -23.45 -27.47 -18.13
C PRO A 51 -24.84 -27.22 -18.71
N VAL A 52 -25.71 -28.23 -18.63
CA VAL A 52 -27.11 -28.14 -19.03
C VAL A 52 -27.70 -26.92 -18.34
N LYS A 53 -28.12 -25.92 -19.13
CA LYS A 53 -28.69 -24.68 -18.58
C LYS A 53 -29.88 -25.06 -17.70
N PRO A 54 -29.90 -24.64 -16.42
CA PRO A 54 -31.08 -24.84 -15.58
C PRO A 54 -32.29 -24.17 -16.25
N PRO A 55 -33.50 -24.75 -16.11
CA PRO A 55 -34.71 -24.17 -16.68
C PRO A 55 -34.89 -22.74 -16.16
N SER A 56 -35.18 -21.82 -17.09
CA SER A 56 -35.37 -20.40 -16.79
C SER A 56 -36.50 -20.22 -15.78
N THR A 57 -36.25 -19.40 -14.77
CA THR A 57 -37.21 -19.11 -13.69
C THR A 57 -38.11 -17.92 -14.01
N GLY A 58 -37.91 -17.26 -15.15
CA GLY A 58 -38.60 -16.01 -15.52
C GLY A 58 -38.26 -14.81 -14.63
N LYS A 59 -37.36 -14.98 -13.65
CA LYS A 59 -36.85 -13.94 -12.74
C LYS A 59 -35.34 -13.71 -12.88
N GLU A 60 -34.75 -14.13 -13.99
CA GLU A 60 -33.34 -13.83 -14.25
C GLU A 60 -33.10 -12.31 -14.32
N LEU A 61 -32.01 -11.86 -13.69
CA LEU A 61 -31.46 -10.53 -13.95
C LEU A 61 -31.31 -10.36 -15.46
N ALA A 62 -31.83 -9.26 -16.01
CA ALA A 62 -31.72 -8.96 -17.43
C ALA A 62 -30.27 -9.19 -17.89
N THR A 63 -30.09 -10.02 -18.92
CA THR A 63 -28.78 -10.36 -19.45
C THR A 63 -28.04 -9.05 -19.71
N PRO A 64 -26.86 -8.81 -19.11
CA PRO A 64 -26.15 -7.56 -19.30
C PRO A 64 -25.99 -7.33 -20.80
N LYS A 65 -26.50 -6.19 -21.29
CA LYS A 65 -26.38 -5.82 -22.71
C LYS A 65 -24.92 -6.01 -23.09
N VAL A 66 -24.66 -6.81 -24.12
CA VAL A 66 -23.30 -7.07 -24.62
C VAL A 66 -22.64 -5.72 -24.85
N GLN A 67 -21.69 -5.35 -23.99
CA GLN A 67 -20.96 -4.10 -24.13
C GLN A 67 -20.27 -4.13 -25.49
N GLN A 68 -20.61 -3.16 -26.35
CA GLN A 68 -19.99 -3.02 -27.66
C GLN A 68 -18.47 -2.93 -27.47
N LYS A 69 -17.72 -3.85 -28.10
CA LYS A 69 -16.26 -3.87 -28.00
C LYS A 69 -15.70 -2.56 -28.57
N MET A 70 -14.85 -1.88 -27.80
CA MET A 70 -14.12 -0.69 -28.22
C MET A 70 -13.26 -1.02 -29.46
N SER A 71 -13.30 -0.18 -30.50
CA SER A 71 -12.41 -0.32 -31.66
C SER A 71 -11.00 0.19 -31.37
N ALA A 72 -10.01 -0.24 -32.14
CA ALA A 72 -8.63 0.24 -32.00
C ALA A 72 -8.52 1.77 -32.22
N GLU A 73 -9.30 2.31 -33.16
CA GLU A 73 -9.36 3.76 -33.42
C GLU A 73 -9.93 4.54 -32.24
N GLN A 74 -11.01 4.04 -31.63
CA GLN A 74 -11.59 4.63 -30.42
C GLN A 74 -10.59 4.59 -29.26
N ALA A 75 -9.89 3.47 -29.08
CA ALA A 75 -8.87 3.32 -28.05
C ALA A 75 -7.69 4.29 -28.27
N ASN A 76 -7.20 4.44 -29.50
CA ASN A 76 -6.15 5.42 -29.83
C ASN A 76 -6.59 6.86 -29.52
N LYS A 77 -7.84 7.22 -29.84
CA LYS A 77 -8.38 8.54 -29.51
C LYS A 77 -8.41 8.79 -27.99
N ILE A 78 -8.77 7.79 -27.19
CA ILE A 78 -8.74 7.87 -25.72
C ILE A 78 -7.30 8.04 -25.22
N ILE A 79 -6.32 7.35 -25.83
CA ILE A 79 -4.91 7.51 -25.48
C ILE A 79 -4.43 8.94 -25.77
N ASP A 80 -4.76 9.48 -26.94
CA ASP A 80 -4.38 10.84 -27.33
C ASP A 80 -4.99 11.89 -26.39
N GLU A 81 -6.27 11.71 -26.03
CA GLU A 81 -6.96 12.57 -25.07
C GLU A 81 -6.31 12.51 -23.68
N ALA A 82 -6.02 11.31 -23.19
CA ALA A 82 -5.33 11.09 -21.91
C ALA A 82 -3.94 11.76 -21.89
N LEU A 83 -3.16 11.62 -22.96
CA LEU A 83 -1.87 12.28 -23.11
C LEU A 83 -2.01 13.81 -23.15
N ALA A 84 -3.02 14.34 -23.84
CA ALA A 84 -3.29 15.78 -23.87
C ALA A 84 -3.69 16.32 -22.49
N MET A 85 -4.46 15.56 -21.69
CA MET A 85 -4.84 15.94 -20.33
C MET A 85 -3.64 16.11 -19.40
N THR A 86 -2.60 15.28 -19.52
CA THR A 86 -1.39 15.42 -18.67
C THR A 86 -0.66 16.76 -18.83
N LYS A 87 -0.90 17.47 -19.93
CA LYS A 87 -0.31 18.80 -20.20
C LYS A 87 -1.07 19.93 -19.52
N LYS A 88 -2.28 19.68 -19.01
CA LYS A 88 -3.09 20.69 -18.32
C LYS A 88 -2.64 20.81 -16.86
N PRO A 89 -2.57 22.01 -16.28
CA PRO A 89 -2.30 22.17 -14.86
C PRO A 89 -3.43 21.52 -14.04
N GLY A 90 -3.08 20.80 -12.97
CA GLY A 90 -4.06 20.20 -12.06
C GLY A 90 -4.90 19.08 -12.66
N PHE A 91 -4.38 18.34 -13.65
CA PHE A 91 -5.08 17.20 -14.23
C PHE A 91 -5.46 16.13 -13.19
N ASP A 92 -6.53 15.40 -13.46
CA ASP A 92 -6.98 14.27 -12.64
C ASP A 92 -6.19 13.00 -13.02
N GLY A 93 -5.34 12.54 -12.10
CA GLY A 93 -4.50 11.36 -12.29
C GLY A 93 -5.31 10.06 -12.39
N ASP A 94 -6.36 9.93 -11.58
CA ASP A 94 -7.21 8.74 -11.53
C ASP A 94 -7.99 8.58 -12.85
N GLN A 95 -8.53 9.69 -13.37
CA GLN A 95 -9.21 9.69 -14.66
C GLN A 95 -8.29 9.20 -15.79
N ILE A 96 -7.06 9.74 -15.85
CA ILE A 96 -6.09 9.38 -16.90
C ILE A 96 -5.65 7.92 -16.76
N ILE A 97 -5.43 7.42 -15.54
CA ILE A 97 -5.13 6.00 -15.29
C ILE A 97 -6.29 5.13 -15.78
N GLY A 98 -7.54 5.49 -15.47
CA GLY A 98 -8.73 4.77 -15.95
C GLY A 98 -8.85 4.72 -17.47
N MET A 99 -8.58 5.84 -18.15
CA MET A 99 -8.56 5.92 -19.61
C MET A 99 -7.48 5.00 -20.21
N LEU A 100 -6.25 5.11 -19.72
CA LEU A 100 -5.10 4.37 -20.27
C LEU A 100 -5.19 2.86 -19.99
N THR A 101 -5.63 2.46 -18.78
CA THR A 101 -5.84 1.03 -18.44
C THR A 101 -6.93 0.37 -19.27
N THR A 102 -7.91 1.14 -19.74
CA THR A 102 -8.98 0.65 -20.62
C THR A 102 -8.53 0.58 -22.07
N ALA A 103 -7.85 1.62 -22.58
CA ALA A 103 -7.55 1.76 -23.99
C ALA A 103 -6.29 1.01 -24.46
N LEU A 104 -5.22 0.98 -23.66
CA LEU A 104 -3.93 0.38 -24.08
C LEU A 104 -4.04 -1.11 -24.44
N PRO A 105 -4.76 -1.97 -23.70
CA PRO A 105 -4.92 -3.37 -24.09
C PRO A 105 -5.62 -3.58 -25.44
N VAL A 106 -6.43 -2.61 -25.88
CA VAL A 106 -7.16 -2.65 -27.17
C VAL A 106 -6.31 -2.09 -28.30
N ALA A 107 -5.73 -0.90 -28.10
CA ALA A 107 -4.96 -0.20 -29.13
C ALA A 107 -3.56 -0.77 -29.34
N SER A 108 -2.87 -1.14 -28.27
CA SER A 108 -1.45 -1.53 -28.29
C SER A 108 -1.15 -2.57 -27.20
N PRO A 109 -1.60 -3.82 -27.35
CA PRO A 109 -1.40 -4.88 -26.35
C PRO A 109 0.08 -5.25 -26.09
N LYS A 110 0.99 -4.76 -26.94
CA LYS A 110 2.44 -4.79 -26.76
C LYS A 110 2.95 -3.35 -26.81
N VAL A 111 4.02 -3.06 -26.07
CA VAL A 111 4.64 -1.72 -26.13
C VAL A 111 5.43 -1.60 -27.42
N THR A 112 5.13 -0.56 -28.17
CA THR A 112 5.84 -0.10 -29.38
C THR A 112 6.46 1.26 -29.09
N PRO A 113 7.42 1.76 -29.92
CA PRO A 113 7.93 3.11 -29.78
C PRO A 113 6.83 4.19 -29.77
N GLN A 114 5.74 3.97 -30.51
CA GLN A 114 4.59 4.88 -30.59
C GLN A 114 3.76 4.86 -29.30
N SER A 115 3.57 3.69 -28.67
CA SER A 115 2.78 3.56 -27.45
C SER A 115 3.57 3.76 -26.16
N GLU A 116 4.90 3.67 -26.19
CA GLU A 116 5.78 3.80 -25.02
C GLU A 116 5.49 5.06 -24.18
N PRO A 117 5.28 6.26 -24.79
CA PRO A 117 4.94 7.45 -24.01
C PRO A 117 3.65 7.31 -23.18
N ALA A 118 2.64 6.62 -23.69
CA ALA A 118 1.39 6.38 -22.97
C ALA A 118 1.58 5.39 -21.80
N TYR A 119 2.39 4.35 -22.00
CA TYR A 119 2.77 3.45 -20.91
C TYR A 119 3.65 4.14 -19.86
N ASP A 120 4.59 5.02 -20.25
CA ASP A 120 5.39 5.83 -19.33
C ASP A 120 4.51 6.76 -18.48
N VAL A 121 3.53 7.43 -19.10
CA VAL A 121 2.52 8.22 -18.36
C VAL A 121 1.74 7.35 -17.39
N LEU A 122 1.24 6.19 -17.84
CA LEU A 122 0.50 5.27 -16.99
C LEU A 122 1.35 4.84 -15.79
N ALA A 123 2.61 4.48 -15.99
CA ALA A 123 3.51 4.09 -14.92
C ALA A 123 3.76 5.25 -13.94
N ARG A 124 4.10 6.45 -14.43
CA ARG A 124 4.37 7.61 -13.57
C ARG A 124 3.16 8.03 -12.73
N LEU A 125 1.97 8.05 -13.33
CA LEU A 125 0.74 8.35 -12.60
C LEU A 125 0.39 7.22 -11.63
N SER A 126 0.57 5.96 -12.01
CA SER A 126 0.35 4.83 -11.11
C SER A 126 1.28 4.85 -9.90
N LEU A 127 2.52 5.32 -10.04
CA LEU A 127 3.42 5.55 -8.91
C LEU A 127 2.89 6.67 -8.00
N LYS A 128 2.48 7.80 -8.59
CA LYS A 128 1.98 8.97 -7.85
C LYS A 128 0.71 8.66 -7.06
N GLU A 129 -0.25 7.98 -7.70
CA GLU A 129 -1.55 7.62 -7.14
C GLU A 129 -1.56 6.23 -6.48
N LYS A 130 -0.39 5.59 -6.35
CA LYS A 130 -0.19 4.30 -5.65
C LYS A 130 -0.96 3.09 -6.22
N TYR A 131 -1.23 3.08 -7.52
CA TYR A 131 -1.75 1.91 -8.24
C TYR A 131 -0.62 0.89 -8.50
N TRP A 132 -0.13 0.26 -7.44
CA TRP A 132 1.08 -0.57 -7.48
C TRP A 132 1.01 -1.73 -8.49
N GLN A 133 -0.16 -2.33 -8.70
CA GLN A 133 -0.33 -3.39 -9.69
C GLN A 133 -0.26 -2.86 -11.13
N THR A 134 -0.89 -1.72 -11.38
CA THR A 134 -0.83 -1.04 -12.68
C THR A 134 0.59 -0.57 -12.98
N LEU A 135 1.30 -0.04 -11.97
CA LEU A 135 2.72 0.31 -12.06
C LEU A 135 3.56 -0.92 -12.40
N LEU A 136 3.35 -2.05 -11.71
CA LEU A 136 4.09 -3.29 -11.94
C LEU A 136 3.90 -3.79 -13.38
N GLN A 137 2.66 -3.85 -13.85
CA GLN A 137 2.34 -4.31 -15.21
C GLN A 137 2.90 -3.38 -16.28
N SER A 138 2.66 -2.07 -16.18
CA SER A 138 3.11 -1.09 -17.17
C SER A 138 4.64 -1.00 -17.24
N SER A 139 5.32 -0.90 -16.10
CA SER A 139 6.80 -0.86 -16.06
C SER A 139 7.44 -2.13 -16.60
N ALA A 140 6.86 -3.30 -16.33
CA ALA A 140 7.36 -4.55 -16.89
C ALA A 140 7.19 -4.63 -18.41
N MET A 141 6.04 -4.19 -18.92
CA MET A 141 5.77 -4.15 -20.36
C MET A 141 6.73 -3.21 -21.09
N ILE A 142 7.03 -2.04 -20.50
CA ILE A 142 8.02 -1.10 -21.02
C ILE A 142 9.40 -1.76 -21.03
N LEU A 143 9.88 -2.27 -19.89
CA LEU A 143 11.22 -2.87 -19.77
C LEU A 143 11.44 -4.08 -20.69
N LYS A 144 10.40 -4.89 -20.89
CA LYS A 144 10.43 -6.01 -21.83
C LYS A 144 10.65 -5.56 -23.27
N SER A 145 10.08 -4.42 -23.65
CA SER A 145 10.10 -3.91 -25.03
C SER A 145 11.28 -2.95 -25.26
N ASN A 146 11.70 -2.26 -24.20
CA ASN A 146 12.82 -1.34 -24.17
C ASN A 146 13.68 -1.64 -22.92
N PRO A 147 14.68 -2.55 -23.01
CA PRO A 147 15.59 -2.85 -21.90
C PRO A 147 16.44 -1.66 -21.45
N ASN A 148 16.53 -0.60 -22.25
CA ASN A 148 17.26 0.63 -21.92
C ASN A 148 16.32 1.75 -21.47
N TYR A 149 15.10 1.41 -21.04
CA TYR A 149 14.16 2.37 -20.51
C TYR A 149 14.78 3.19 -19.37
N ARG A 150 14.64 4.52 -19.46
CA ARG A 150 15.30 5.52 -18.59
C ARG A 150 14.93 5.47 -17.10
N ARG A 151 13.94 4.68 -16.71
CA ARG A 151 13.46 4.57 -15.31
C ARG A 151 13.22 3.11 -14.93
N PRO A 152 14.25 2.26 -14.96
CA PRO A 152 14.11 0.84 -14.63
C PRO A 152 13.65 0.66 -13.17
N ALA A 153 13.95 1.61 -12.28
CA ALA A 153 13.54 1.61 -10.89
C ALA A 153 12.02 1.50 -10.65
N LEU A 154 11.17 1.89 -11.61
CA LEU A 154 9.71 1.82 -11.45
C LEU A 154 9.18 0.39 -11.20
N PHE A 155 9.83 -0.62 -11.78
CA PHE A 155 9.44 -2.02 -11.60
C PHE A 155 9.69 -2.53 -10.18
N PRO A 156 10.92 -2.50 -9.63
CA PRO A 156 11.13 -2.85 -8.22
C PRO A 156 10.37 -1.92 -7.26
N ARG A 157 10.14 -0.65 -7.63
CA ARG A 157 9.33 0.28 -6.83
C ARG A 157 7.89 -0.22 -6.66
N ALA A 158 7.31 -0.80 -7.71
CA ALA A 158 6.00 -1.42 -7.64
C ALA A 158 5.97 -2.62 -6.70
N LEU A 159 7.00 -3.47 -6.74
CA LEU A 159 7.14 -4.63 -5.83
C LEU A 159 7.24 -4.19 -4.37
N VAL A 160 8.00 -3.13 -4.10
CA VAL A 160 8.08 -2.49 -2.76
C VAL A 160 6.70 -2.01 -2.33
N GLY A 161 5.97 -1.28 -3.19
CA GLY A 161 4.61 -0.82 -2.89
C GLY A 161 3.60 -1.95 -2.64
N LEU A 162 3.74 -3.09 -3.32
CA LEU A 162 2.96 -4.30 -3.08
C LEU A 162 3.38 -5.06 -1.79
N GLY A 163 4.54 -4.72 -1.23
CA GLY A 163 5.11 -5.38 -0.07
C GLY A 163 5.84 -6.69 -0.37
N ASP A 164 6.13 -6.99 -1.64
CA ASP A 164 6.92 -8.16 -2.04
C ASP A 164 8.42 -7.84 -1.93
N TYR A 165 8.88 -7.64 -0.70
CA TYR A 165 10.25 -7.20 -0.43
C TYR A 165 11.29 -8.24 -0.84
N LYS A 166 10.94 -9.53 -0.84
CA LYS A 166 11.86 -10.59 -1.24
C LYS A 166 12.16 -10.47 -2.73
N LEU A 167 11.12 -10.44 -3.57
CA LEU A 167 11.30 -10.29 -5.01
C LEU A 167 11.90 -8.92 -5.35
N ALA A 168 11.48 -7.85 -4.65
CA ALA A 168 12.08 -6.52 -4.83
C ALA A 168 13.59 -6.53 -4.58
N THR A 169 14.06 -7.19 -3.52
CA THR A 169 15.49 -7.30 -3.20
C THR A 169 16.27 -8.01 -4.33
N GLU A 170 15.74 -9.12 -4.83
CA GLU A 170 16.34 -9.90 -5.93
C GLU A 170 16.44 -9.05 -7.20
N VAL A 171 15.34 -8.39 -7.59
CA VAL A 171 15.26 -7.53 -8.78
C VAL A 171 16.19 -6.31 -8.66
N ILE A 172 16.22 -5.65 -7.50
CA ILE A 172 17.11 -4.50 -7.26
C ILE A 172 18.57 -4.92 -7.40
N ALA A 173 18.96 -6.08 -6.85
CA ALA A 173 20.33 -6.57 -6.95
C ALA A 173 20.76 -6.81 -8.40
N ASP A 174 19.86 -7.35 -9.24
CA ASP A 174 20.14 -7.55 -10.66
C ASP A 174 20.13 -6.24 -11.45
N PHE A 175 19.24 -5.31 -11.10
CA PHE A 175 19.17 -4.00 -11.76
C PHE A 175 20.39 -3.15 -11.42
N LYS A 176 20.94 -3.22 -10.21
CA LYS A 176 22.17 -2.51 -9.83
C LYS A 176 23.38 -2.93 -10.65
N LYS A 177 23.43 -4.19 -11.11
CA LYS A 177 24.49 -4.65 -12.03
C LYS A 177 24.38 -3.97 -13.40
N LYS A 178 23.17 -3.72 -13.87
CA LYS A 178 22.87 -3.13 -15.18
C LYS A 178 22.88 -1.60 -15.16
N TYR A 179 22.41 -1.00 -14.07
CA TYR A 179 22.23 0.44 -13.89
C TYR A 179 22.90 0.92 -12.57
N PRO A 180 24.23 0.77 -12.42
CA PRO A 180 24.92 1.05 -11.15
C PRO A 180 24.93 2.53 -10.74
N LYS A 181 24.56 3.45 -11.64
CA LYS A 181 24.53 4.89 -11.40
C LYS A 181 23.11 5.47 -11.33
N ASP A 182 22.09 4.62 -11.36
CA ASP A 182 20.69 5.06 -11.30
C ASP A 182 20.32 5.46 -9.86
N ALA A 183 20.22 6.77 -9.60
CA ALA A 183 19.85 7.29 -8.29
C ALA A 183 18.43 6.86 -7.85
N GLU A 184 17.49 6.75 -8.80
CA GLU A 184 16.11 6.34 -8.50
C GLU A 184 16.05 4.87 -8.04
N LEU A 185 16.93 4.01 -8.57
CA LEU A 185 17.06 2.62 -8.16
C LEU A 185 17.60 2.51 -6.73
N ILE A 186 18.61 3.31 -6.36
CA ILE A 186 19.12 3.38 -4.99
C ILE A 186 18.03 3.92 -4.04
N ALA A 187 17.32 4.98 -4.45
CA ALA A 187 16.20 5.52 -3.69
C ALA A 187 15.10 4.47 -3.47
N THR A 188 14.83 3.63 -4.47
CA THR A 188 13.84 2.56 -4.39
C THR A 188 14.21 1.53 -3.32
N GLU A 189 15.48 1.14 -3.25
CA GLU A 189 15.98 0.27 -2.18
C GLU A 189 15.94 0.95 -0.80
N ALA A 190 16.28 2.23 -0.73
CA ALA A 190 16.15 3.01 0.49
C ALA A 190 14.69 3.03 0.98
N VAL A 191 13.70 3.18 0.09
CA VAL A 191 12.29 3.12 0.49
C VAL A 191 11.91 1.71 0.96
N MET A 192 12.43 0.65 0.34
CA MET A 192 12.20 -0.71 0.81
C MET A 192 12.68 -0.86 2.27
N TYR A 193 13.90 -0.41 2.57
CA TYR A 193 14.44 -0.46 3.93
C TYR A 193 13.67 0.45 4.90
N ARG A 194 13.21 1.61 4.45
CA ARG A 194 12.33 2.50 5.20
C ARG A 194 11.02 1.80 5.58
N GLN A 195 10.37 1.13 4.65
CA GLN A 195 9.13 0.38 4.92
C GLN A 195 9.37 -0.81 5.87
N GLN A 196 10.56 -1.39 5.84
CA GLN A 196 11.03 -2.38 6.83
C GLN A 196 11.56 -1.75 8.13
N GLN A 197 11.62 -0.41 8.20
CA GLN A 197 12.10 0.40 9.32
C GLN A 197 13.57 0.12 9.69
N LYS A 198 14.38 -0.20 8.69
CA LYS A 198 15.84 -0.30 8.79
C LYS A 198 16.44 1.09 8.56
N TRP A 199 16.32 1.94 9.57
CA TRP A 199 16.64 3.36 9.50
C TRP A 199 18.12 3.65 9.21
N PRO A 200 19.10 2.94 9.80
CA PRO A 200 20.51 3.13 9.45
C PRO A 200 20.82 2.84 7.97
N GLU A 201 20.25 1.77 7.43
CA GLU A 201 20.38 1.37 6.02
C GLU A 201 19.69 2.37 5.09
N THR A 202 18.50 2.85 5.49
CA THR A 202 17.77 3.91 4.79
C THR A 202 18.62 5.18 4.70
N LEU A 203 19.24 5.59 5.82
CA LEU A 203 20.11 6.78 5.87
C LEU A 203 21.31 6.64 4.91
N LYS A 204 22.00 5.50 4.96
CA LYS A 204 23.14 5.22 4.08
C LYS A 204 22.75 5.32 2.60
N LEU A 205 21.65 4.69 2.21
CA LEU A 205 21.20 4.69 0.81
C LEU A 205 20.63 6.04 0.38
N ALA A 206 20.05 6.82 1.30
CA ALA A 206 19.63 8.19 1.02
C ALA A 206 20.85 9.09 0.72
N ASP A 207 21.94 8.97 1.47
CA ASP A 207 23.20 9.66 1.17
C ASP A 207 23.77 9.26 -0.21
N GLU A 208 23.74 7.96 -0.54
CA GLU A 208 24.16 7.46 -1.86
C GLU A 208 23.26 7.99 -2.99
N THR A 209 21.94 8.03 -2.76
CA THR A 209 20.96 8.60 -3.69
C THR A 209 21.29 10.06 -3.99
N LEU A 210 21.53 10.88 -2.96
CA LEU A 210 21.88 12.30 -3.13
C LEU A 210 23.17 12.47 -3.93
N LYS A 211 24.19 11.65 -3.67
CA LYS A 211 25.46 11.68 -4.41
C LYS A 211 25.27 11.39 -5.90
N LEU A 212 24.44 10.41 -6.25
CA LEU A 212 24.16 10.06 -7.64
C LEU A 212 23.26 11.10 -8.32
N ALA A 213 22.27 11.63 -7.59
CA ALA A 213 21.33 12.62 -8.12
C ALA A 213 21.99 13.92 -8.56
N GLU A 214 23.15 14.28 -8.01
CA GLU A 214 23.88 15.48 -8.42
C GLU A 214 24.36 15.47 -9.88
N VAL A 215 24.62 14.27 -10.42
CA VAL A 215 25.09 14.05 -11.80
C VAL A 215 23.99 13.50 -12.72
N ASP A 216 22.76 13.41 -12.23
CA ASP A 216 21.61 12.98 -13.04
C ASP A 216 21.26 14.00 -14.11
N GLU A 217 20.59 13.51 -15.16
CA GLU A 217 19.97 14.34 -16.18
C GLU A 217 19.02 15.38 -15.55
N PRO A 218 18.95 16.62 -16.06
CA PRO A 218 18.12 17.68 -15.48
C PRO A 218 16.64 17.30 -15.28
N SER A 219 16.11 16.42 -16.14
CA SER A 219 14.73 15.93 -16.04
C SER A 219 14.45 15.02 -14.83
N GLN A 220 15.48 14.44 -14.22
CA GLN A 220 15.38 13.52 -13.07
C GLN A 220 16.05 14.09 -11.81
N LYS A 221 17.07 14.93 -11.96
CA LYS A 221 17.86 15.50 -10.85
C LYS A 221 17.01 16.02 -9.69
N ASN A 222 16.07 16.93 -9.95
CA ASN A 222 15.26 17.51 -8.87
C ASN A 222 14.37 16.48 -8.16
N PHE A 223 13.81 15.53 -8.92
CA PHE A 223 13.02 14.44 -8.34
C PHE A 223 13.87 13.53 -7.45
N ASN A 224 15.07 13.16 -7.91
CA ASN A 224 15.98 12.29 -7.18
C ASN A 224 16.65 12.98 -5.97
N LEU A 225 16.92 14.28 -6.05
CA LEU A 225 17.36 15.09 -4.90
C LEU A 225 16.23 15.21 -3.86
N GLU A 226 15.00 15.52 -4.29
CA GLU A 226 13.84 15.63 -3.40
C GLU A 226 13.61 14.31 -2.63
N ILE A 227 13.57 13.16 -3.32
CA ILE A 227 13.37 11.87 -2.67
C ILE A 227 14.55 11.48 -1.75
N GLY A 228 15.79 11.79 -2.14
CA GLY A 228 16.99 11.55 -1.33
C GLY A 228 16.95 12.32 -0.01
N HIS A 229 16.68 13.63 -0.07
CA HIS A 229 16.54 14.47 1.14
C HIS A 229 15.37 14.02 2.00
N TYR A 230 14.24 13.65 1.39
CA TYR A 230 13.08 13.12 2.10
C TYR A 230 13.42 11.86 2.90
N LEU A 231 14.04 10.87 2.25
CA LEU A 231 14.43 9.60 2.88
C LEU A 231 15.44 9.82 4.01
N LYS A 232 16.40 10.72 3.78
CA LYS A 232 17.40 11.10 4.77
C LYS A 232 16.75 11.77 5.99
N ALA A 233 15.86 12.75 5.77
CA ALA A 233 15.15 13.44 6.84
C ALA A 233 14.32 12.49 7.71
N ASP A 234 13.60 11.55 7.09
CA ASP A 234 12.77 10.58 7.82
C ASP A 234 13.64 9.58 8.60
N ALA A 235 14.74 9.09 8.01
CA ALA A 235 15.70 8.24 8.73
C ALA A 235 16.36 8.96 9.91
N LEU A 236 16.81 10.21 9.72
CA LEU A 236 17.38 11.04 10.80
C LEU A 236 16.37 11.29 11.93
N THR A 237 15.10 11.52 11.58
CA THR A 237 14.02 11.66 12.55
C THR A 237 13.91 10.42 13.43
N HIS A 238 13.89 9.23 12.83
CA HIS A 238 13.81 7.95 13.56
C HIS A 238 15.06 7.58 14.36
N LEU A 239 16.20 8.15 14.00
CA LEU A 239 17.46 8.02 14.74
C LEU A 239 17.64 9.11 15.82
N GLY A 240 16.61 9.94 16.07
CA GLY A 240 16.65 11.00 17.09
C GLY A 240 17.47 12.24 16.71
N LYS A 241 17.97 12.31 15.46
CA LYS A 241 18.78 13.41 14.91
C LYS A 241 17.91 14.51 14.30
N LEU A 242 17.05 15.10 15.15
CA LEU A 242 16.02 16.07 14.72
C LEU A 242 16.60 17.36 14.11
N PRO A 243 17.69 17.97 14.64
CA PRO A 243 18.29 19.15 14.03
C PRO A 243 18.77 18.91 12.60
N GLU A 244 19.38 17.74 12.36
CA GLU A 244 19.83 17.32 11.04
C GLU A 244 18.65 17.05 10.12
N ALA A 245 17.61 16.35 10.60
CA ALA A 245 16.39 16.13 9.83
C ALA A 245 15.73 17.45 9.37
N SER A 246 15.75 18.48 10.23
CA SER A 246 15.23 19.80 9.87
C SER A 246 15.95 20.42 8.67
N LYS A 247 17.28 20.32 8.63
CA LYS A 247 18.09 20.85 7.52
C LYS A 247 17.74 20.17 6.19
N GLU A 248 17.46 18.88 6.23
CA GLU A 248 17.05 18.13 5.05
C GLU A 248 15.66 18.56 4.56
N TYR A 249 14.70 18.84 5.46
CA TYR A 249 13.41 19.43 5.06
C TYR A 249 13.57 20.82 4.43
N ASP A 250 14.52 21.63 4.91
CA ASP A 250 14.83 22.94 4.30
C ASP A 250 15.45 22.79 2.90
N ALA A 251 16.22 21.73 2.66
CA ALA A 251 16.74 21.40 1.34
C ALA A 251 15.62 21.01 0.36
N ILE A 252 14.64 20.21 0.81
CA ILE A 252 13.45 19.87 0.01
C ILE A 252 12.65 21.12 -0.34
N GLU A 253 12.45 22.05 0.60
CA GLU A 253 11.71 23.29 0.36
C GLU A 253 12.37 24.16 -0.73
N LYS A 254 13.71 24.16 -0.82
CA LYS A 254 14.45 24.86 -1.89
C LYS A 254 14.23 24.22 -3.26
N ILE A 255 14.13 22.89 -3.32
CA ILE A 255 13.91 22.13 -4.57
C ILE A 255 12.44 22.24 -5.00
N ASN A 256 11.52 22.07 -4.06
CA ASN A 256 10.08 22.05 -4.27
C ASN A 256 9.36 22.85 -3.17
N PRO A 257 9.23 24.18 -3.32
CA PRO A 257 8.55 25.04 -2.34
C PRO A 257 7.06 24.72 -2.14
N LYS A 258 6.47 23.94 -3.05
CA LYS A 258 5.05 23.55 -3.04
C LYS A 258 4.84 22.13 -2.52
N ALA A 259 5.87 21.49 -1.97
CA ALA A 259 5.78 20.17 -1.37
C ALA A 259 4.81 20.17 -0.17
N ALA A 260 3.54 19.84 -0.44
CA ALA A 260 2.45 19.90 0.54
C ALA A 260 2.71 19.05 1.80
N TYR A 261 3.54 18.00 1.68
CA TYR A 261 3.88 17.12 2.78
C TYR A 261 4.84 17.75 3.80
N LEU A 262 5.62 18.78 3.45
CA LEU A 262 6.61 19.38 4.36
C LEU A 262 6.00 19.96 5.64
N THR A 263 4.84 20.63 5.53
CA THR A 263 4.14 21.18 6.70
C THR A 263 3.78 20.08 7.70
N ARG A 264 3.35 18.91 7.21
CA ARG A 264 3.03 17.75 8.05
C ARG A 264 4.28 17.23 8.77
N TYR A 265 5.40 17.09 8.07
CA TYR A 265 6.64 16.59 8.66
C TYR A 265 7.26 17.56 9.66
N ARG A 266 7.21 18.88 9.41
CA ARG A 266 7.66 19.89 10.39
C ARG A 266 6.82 19.85 11.67
N LYS A 267 5.48 19.77 11.56
CA LYS A 267 4.60 19.59 12.72
C LYS A 267 4.91 18.30 13.48
N ARG A 268 5.13 17.19 12.76
CA ARG A 268 5.56 15.90 13.35
C ARG A 268 6.89 16.04 14.09
N SER A 269 7.90 16.64 13.47
CA SER A 269 9.22 16.85 14.07
C SER A 269 9.16 17.72 15.33
N ALA A 270 8.38 18.80 15.32
CA ALA A 270 8.15 19.64 16.50
C ALA A 270 7.48 18.86 17.64
N SER A 271 6.46 18.06 17.34
CA SER A 271 5.81 17.19 18.31
C SER A 271 6.79 16.17 18.90
N ILE A 272 7.61 15.51 18.07
CA ILE A 272 8.67 14.60 18.53
C ILE A 272 9.71 15.33 19.38
N GLY A 273 10.06 16.57 19.03
CA GLY A 273 10.98 17.41 19.79
C GLY A 273 10.53 17.64 21.23
N ILE A 274 9.22 17.80 21.44
CA ILE A 274 8.60 18.01 22.75
C ILE A 274 8.38 16.68 23.50
N SER A 275 7.78 15.69 22.83
CA SER A 275 7.34 14.44 23.47
C SER A 275 8.45 13.39 23.61
N LYS A 276 9.54 13.54 22.82
CA LYS A 276 10.58 12.52 22.62
C LYS A 276 10.01 11.15 22.24
N LEU A 277 8.84 11.13 21.61
CA LEU A 277 8.14 9.94 21.15
C LEU A 277 7.80 10.10 19.68
N ILE A 278 8.23 9.15 18.86
CA ILE A 278 7.76 9.05 17.48
C ILE A 278 6.55 8.15 17.47
N VAL A 279 5.45 8.65 16.92
CA VAL A 279 4.20 7.91 16.76
C VAL A 279 3.94 7.76 15.27
N GLU A 280 4.11 6.55 14.74
CA GLU A 280 3.58 6.19 13.42
C GLU A 280 2.27 5.45 13.58
N ARG A 281 1.32 5.69 12.68
CA ARG A 281 0.00 5.07 12.77
C ARG A 281 -0.46 4.47 11.45
N VAL A 282 -0.93 3.23 11.52
CA VAL A 282 -1.70 2.59 10.45
C VAL A 282 -3.12 2.45 10.97
N ILE A 283 -4.04 3.20 10.35
CA ILE A 283 -5.46 3.19 10.71
C ILE A 283 -6.21 2.66 9.50
N GLN A 284 -7.08 1.68 9.70
CA GLN A 284 -7.92 1.19 8.61
C GLN A 284 -8.98 2.24 8.27
N ASN A 285 -9.03 2.63 7.00
CA ASN A 285 -10.05 3.54 6.47
C ASN A 285 -10.28 3.20 4.98
N PRO A 286 -11.51 2.90 4.54
CA PRO A 286 -12.75 2.83 5.33
C PRO A 286 -12.81 1.63 6.29
N VAL A 287 -13.76 1.65 7.22
CA VAL A 287 -14.03 0.61 8.24
C VAL A 287 -15.38 -0.04 7.96
N PRO A 288 -15.42 -1.19 7.29
CA PRO A 288 -16.64 -1.94 7.06
C PRO A 288 -17.06 -2.73 8.31
N LEU A 289 -18.27 -2.45 8.78
CA LEU A 289 -18.79 -3.06 10.01
C LEU A 289 -19.00 -4.57 9.88
N GLY A 290 -19.30 -5.07 8.67
CA GLY A 290 -19.50 -6.50 8.42
C GLY A 290 -18.27 -7.35 8.65
N THR A 291 -17.08 -6.76 8.56
CA THR A 291 -15.79 -7.43 8.81
C THR A 291 -15.11 -6.93 10.08
N TYR A 292 -15.78 -6.13 10.91
CA TYR A 292 -15.17 -5.53 12.11
C TYR A 292 -14.61 -6.59 13.07
N HIS A 293 -15.32 -7.70 13.22
CA HIS A 293 -14.93 -8.85 14.05
C HIS A 293 -13.63 -9.54 13.59
N LEU A 294 -13.17 -9.28 12.37
CA LEU A 294 -11.90 -9.82 11.86
C LEU A 294 -10.71 -8.99 12.32
N TYR A 295 -10.93 -7.73 12.72
CA TYR A 295 -9.89 -6.95 13.35
C TYR A 295 -9.52 -7.61 14.67
N SER A 296 -8.26 -8.00 14.77
CA SER A 296 -7.74 -8.61 15.99
C SER A 296 -6.23 -8.46 16.03
N GLU A 297 -5.65 -8.58 17.22
CA GLU A 297 -4.20 -8.52 17.37
C GLU A 297 -3.49 -9.66 16.61
N LYS A 298 -4.16 -10.83 16.51
CA LYS A 298 -3.61 -12.09 15.98
C LYS A 298 -4.18 -12.51 14.61
N GLY A 299 -5.24 -11.87 14.12
CA GLY A 299 -5.91 -12.28 12.88
C GLY A 299 -5.17 -11.83 11.62
N GLY A 300 -5.46 -12.51 10.50
CA GLY A 300 -4.83 -12.21 9.19
C GLY A 300 -5.12 -10.80 8.67
N VAL A 301 -6.21 -10.19 9.14
CA VAL A 301 -6.68 -8.85 8.77
C VAL A 301 -5.94 -7.72 9.52
N GLY A 302 -5.27 -8.02 10.63
CA GLY A 302 -4.61 -7.01 11.47
C GLY A 302 -5.56 -6.26 12.39
N SER A 303 -5.11 -5.15 12.96
CA SER A 303 -5.89 -4.32 13.88
C SER A 303 -6.51 -3.11 13.20
N LEU A 304 -7.55 -2.53 13.82
CA LEU A 304 -8.15 -1.27 13.37
C LEU A 304 -7.12 -0.13 13.44
N VAL A 305 -6.38 -0.09 14.56
CA VAL A 305 -5.27 0.84 14.78
C VAL A 305 -4.02 0.04 15.09
N GLN A 306 -2.93 0.35 14.39
CA GLN A 306 -1.58 -0.08 14.72
C GLN A 306 -0.73 1.17 14.94
N LEU A 307 -0.18 1.32 16.13
CA LEU A 307 0.79 2.35 16.46
C LEU A 307 2.18 1.73 16.52
N LYS A 308 3.15 2.38 15.89
CA LYS A 308 4.57 2.07 16.11
C LYS A 308 5.15 3.23 16.89
N LEU A 309 5.59 2.93 18.10
CA LEU A 309 6.10 3.90 19.04
C LEU A 309 7.61 3.77 19.08
N TYR A 310 8.34 4.86 18.94
CA TYR A 310 9.81 4.87 19.14
C TYR A 310 10.14 5.81 20.29
N ASN A 311 10.73 5.25 21.34
CA ASN A 311 11.21 6.03 22.47
C ASN A 311 12.63 6.52 22.18
N ILE A 312 12.77 7.78 21.77
CA ILE A 312 14.07 8.40 21.50
C ILE A 312 14.65 9.11 22.74
N GLU A 313 14.00 8.96 23.89
CA GLU A 313 14.50 9.48 25.16
C GLU A 313 15.53 8.52 25.77
N PRO A 314 16.58 9.01 26.46
CA PRO A 314 17.57 8.15 27.11
C PRO A 314 17.07 7.43 28.38
N LYS A 315 15.75 7.39 28.62
CA LYS A 315 15.12 6.77 29.78
C LYS A 315 13.93 5.90 29.37
N ASP A 316 13.60 4.94 30.21
CA ASP A 316 12.42 4.09 30.03
C ASP A 316 11.13 4.88 30.35
N ARG A 317 10.02 4.48 29.75
CA ARG A 317 8.73 5.18 29.85
C ARG A 317 7.60 4.20 30.05
N GLN A 318 6.62 4.57 30.86
CA GLN A 318 5.35 3.85 30.95
C GLN A 318 4.26 4.66 30.25
N LEU A 319 3.64 4.07 29.24
CA LEU A 319 2.65 4.73 28.41
C LEU A 319 1.29 4.02 28.54
N ARG A 320 0.21 4.79 28.67
CA ARG A 320 -1.16 4.33 28.49
C ARG A 320 -1.70 4.88 27.16
N ILE A 321 -2.06 3.98 26.27
CA ILE A 321 -2.65 4.29 24.96
C ILE A 321 -4.16 4.10 25.05
N GLU A 322 -4.92 5.09 24.61
CA GLU A 322 -6.38 5.06 24.54
C GLU A 322 -6.84 5.30 23.11
N VAL A 323 -7.74 4.45 22.60
CA VAL A 323 -8.36 4.60 21.27
C VAL A 323 -9.86 4.40 21.39
N GLU A 324 -10.63 5.30 20.77
CA GLU A 324 -12.09 5.28 20.79
C GLU A 324 -12.67 5.82 19.48
N LEU A 325 -13.80 5.27 19.04
CA LEU A 325 -14.69 5.85 18.03
C LEU A 325 -15.98 6.25 18.78
N PRO A 326 -16.10 7.51 19.24
CA PRO A 326 -17.19 7.93 20.11
C PRO A 326 -18.56 7.62 19.49
N GLY A 327 -19.41 6.96 20.29
CA GLY A 327 -20.75 6.52 19.88
C GLY A 327 -20.80 5.19 19.12
N LEU A 328 -19.66 4.64 18.68
CA LEU A 328 -19.58 3.36 17.97
C LEU A 328 -18.90 2.27 18.82
N THR A 329 -17.77 2.60 19.45
CA THR A 329 -16.98 1.64 20.25
C THR A 329 -16.89 2.08 21.70
N GLU A 330 -16.60 1.13 22.59
CA GLU A 330 -16.00 1.46 23.89
C GLU A 330 -14.55 1.92 23.68
N LYS A 331 -13.99 2.57 24.71
CA LYS A 331 -12.59 2.94 24.72
C LYS A 331 -11.71 1.69 24.92
N ALA A 332 -10.78 1.44 24.01
CA ALA A 332 -9.71 0.46 24.23
C ALA A 332 -8.51 1.14 24.88
N THR A 333 -8.01 0.53 25.96
CA THR A 333 -6.86 1.01 26.72
C THR A 333 -5.76 -0.06 26.75
N LYS A 334 -4.52 0.33 26.50
CA LYS A 334 -3.34 -0.56 26.61
C LYS A 334 -2.18 0.16 27.26
N THR A 335 -1.61 -0.45 28.30
CA THR A 335 -0.41 0.05 28.96
C THR A 335 0.82 -0.67 28.42
N VAL A 336 1.86 0.07 28.09
CA VAL A 336 3.13 -0.44 27.57
C VAL A 336 4.29 0.22 28.31
N THR A 337 5.26 -0.58 28.74
CA THR A 337 6.55 -0.08 29.22
C THR A 337 7.51 -0.08 28.04
N MET A 338 7.94 1.11 27.61
CA MET A 338 8.92 1.29 26.55
C MET A 338 10.31 1.46 27.14
N LEU A 339 11.25 0.61 26.75
CA LEU A 339 12.65 0.81 27.10
C LEU A 339 13.25 1.99 26.32
N LYS A 340 14.35 2.55 26.82
CA LYS A 340 15.12 3.59 26.12
C LYS A 340 15.58 3.11 24.74
N ASN A 341 15.45 3.97 23.73
CA ASN A 341 15.86 3.69 22.34
C ASN A 341 15.25 2.42 21.73
N THR A 342 14.10 1.95 22.24
CA THR A 342 13.37 0.82 21.66
C THR A 342 12.13 1.25 20.92
N ARG A 343 11.62 0.31 20.12
CA ARG A 343 10.37 0.42 19.41
C ARG A 343 9.36 -0.56 20.00
N GLU A 344 8.12 -0.13 20.12
CA GLU A 344 6.98 -0.98 20.46
C GLU A 344 5.89 -0.89 19.39
N ASP A 345 5.31 -2.04 19.03
CA ASP A 345 4.18 -2.13 18.10
C ASP A 345 2.89 -2.39 18.88
N VAL A 346 2.06 -1.36 19.02
CA VAL A 346 0.80 -1.42 19.75
C VAL A 346 -0.36 -1.61 18.78
N ARG A 347 -1.04 -2.74 18.87
CA ARG A 347 -2.25 -3.05 18.10
C ARG A 347 -3.47 -2.88 18.98
N LEU A 348 -4.49 -2.17 18.48
CA LEU A 348 -5.71 -1.86 19.22
C LEU A 348 -6.94 -2.08 18.32
N VAL A 349 -7.96 -2.70 18.91
CA VAL A 349 -9.28 -2.90 18.30
C VAL A 349 -10.31 -2.54 19.37
N PRO A 350 -10.81 -1.29 19.39
CA PRO A 350 -11.88 -0.89 20.30
C PRO A 350 -13.12 -1.78 20.12
N PRO A 351 -13.69 -2.39 21.17
CA PRO A 351 -14.86 -3.24 21.00
C PRO A 351 -16.09 -2.38 20.67
N LEU A 352 -17.01 -2.87 19.84
CA LEU A 352 -18.28 -2.20 19.59
C LEU A 352 -19.07 -2.06 20.91
N LYS A 353 -19.82 -0.96 21.07
CA LYS A 353 -20.68 -0.78 22.26
C LYS A 353 -21.74 -1.88 22.32
N LEU A 354 -22.05 -2.36 23.52
CA LEU A 354 -23.04 -3.44 23.75
C LEU A 354 -24.46 -3.13 23.21
N GLY A 355 -24.81 -1.85 23.01
CA GLY A 355 -26.08 -1.43 22.43
C GLY A 355 -26.00 -0.90 21.00
N PHE A 356 -24.87 -1.07 20.31
CA PHE A 356 -24.73 -0.58 18.95
C PHE A 356 -25.49 -1.46 17.96
N ASP A 357 -26.60 -0.96 17.43
CA ASP A 357 -27.41 -1.68 16.45
C ASP A 357 -26.79 -1.59 15.04
N LEU A 358 -26.06 -2.63 14.66
CA LEU A 358 -25.46 -2.80 13.33
C LEU A 358 -26.49 -2.70 12.20
N SER A 359 -27.75 -3.06 12.44
CA SER A 359 -28.80 -3.05 11.42
C SER A 359 -29.25 -1.64 11.03
N THR A 360 -29.00 -0.65 11.88
CA THR A 360 -29.33 0.76 11.59
C THR A 360 -28.35 1.41 10.61
N MET A 361 -27.15 0.83 10.44
CA MET A 361 -26.10 1.34 9.56
C MET A 361 -26.32 0.91 8.11
N ARG A 362 -27.29 1.57 7.44
CA ARG A 362 -27.65 1.33 6.04
C ARG A 362 -26.87 2.17 5.03
N ALA A 363 -26.15 3.19 5.49
CA ALA A 363 -25.40 4.11 4.65
C ALA A 363 -24.01 4.37 5.24
N GLU A 364 -23.11 4.86 4.38
CA GLU A 364 -21.81 5.38 4.79
C GLU A 364 -21.98 6.50 5.83
N ARG A 365 -21.14 6.49 6.87
CA ARG A 365 -21.08 7.56 7.87
C ARG A 365 -19.65 7.91 8.21
N THR A 366 -19.35 9.20 8.30
CA THR A 366 -18.08 9.67 8.86
C THR A 366 -18.15 9.73 10.39
N VAL A 367 -17.14 9.19 11.06
CA VAL A 367 -16.94 9.30 12.52
C VAL A 367 -15.55 9.82 12.82
N GLN A 368 -15.35 10.46 13.97
CA GLN A 368 -14.01 10.84 14.43
C GLN A 368 -13.47 9.74 15.34
N MET A 369 -12.28 9.23 15.05
CA MET A 369 -11.55 8.36 15.96
C MET A 369 -10.56 9.19 16.74
N THR A 370 -10.52 9.02 18.06
CA THR A 370 -9.58 9.69 18.96
C THR A 370 -8.47 8.73 19.38
N ILE A 371 -7.22 9.18 19.33
CA ILE A 371 -6.05 8.46 19.82
C ILE A 371 -5.34 9.33 20.85
N LYS A 372 -5.18 8.82 22.08
CA LYS A 372 -4.41 9.49 23.13
C LYS A 372 -3.27 8.60 23.61
N ILE A 373 -2.10 9.20 23.84
CA ILE A 373 -0.98 8.55 24.51
C ILE A 373 -0.63 9.37 25.74
N ILE A 374 -0.73 8.72 26.89
CA ILE A 374 -0.55 9.29 28.21
C ILE A 374 0.73 8.68 28.80
N GLU A 375 1.68 9.52 29.14
CA GLU A 375 2.85 9.12 29.93
C GLU A 375 2.46 9.05 31.40
N MET A 376 2.83 7.95 32.04
CA MET A 376 2.63 7.72 33.47
C MET A 376 3.99 7.76 34.15
N ASP A 377 4.17 8.71 35.06
CA ASP A 377 5.38 8.84 35.88
C ASP A 377 5.02 9.06 37.35
N ALA A 378 6.04 9.18 38.21
CA ALA A 378 5.84 9.42 39.65
C ALA A 378 5.15 10.75 39.98
N LYS A 379 5.12 11.71 39.03
CA LYS A 379 4.47 13.02 39.17
C LYS A 379 3.02 12.99 38.68
N GLY A 380 2.60 11.92 38.01
CA GLY A 380 1.22 11.68 37.59
C GLY A 380 1.10 11.30 36.12
N GLU A 381 -0.04 11.64 35.53
CA GLU A 381 -0.37 11.35 34.15
C GLU A 381 -0.25 12.60 33.29
N ARG A 382 0.45 12.49 32.15
CA ARG A 382 0.60 13.58 31.18
C ARG A 382 0.27 13.11 29.78
N THR A 383 -0.69 13.76 29.12
CA THR A 383 -0.96 13.49 27.70
C THR A 383 0.18 14.06 26.86
N ILE A 384 0.86 13.19 26.10
CA ILE A 384 2.01 13.56 25.24
C ILE A 384 1.67 13.46 23.76
N TYR A 385 0.53 12.86 23.42
CA TYR A 385 -0.02 12.77 22.08
C TYR A 385 -1.54 12.73 22.18
N ASP A 386 -2.22 13.60 21.43
CA ASP A 386 -3.67 13.62 21.27
C ASP A 386 -3.96 13.96 19.80
N ASP A 387 -4.58 13.03 19.08
CA ASP A 387 -4.89 13.17 17.67
C ASP A 387 -6.29 12.64 17.39
N SER A 388 -6.92 13.21 16.36
CA SER A 388 -8.24 12.80 15.90
C SER A 388 -8.23 12.61 14.39
N LYS A 389 -8.77 11.48 13.94
CA LYS A 389 -8.83 11.15 12.51
C LYS A 389 -10.26 10.81 12.12
N SER A 390 -10.72 11.45 11.05
CA SER A 390 -12.01 11.13 10.44
C SER A 390 -11.91 9.79 9.70
N LEU A 391 -12.82 8.89 10.00
CA LEU A 391 -12.95 7.57 9.39
C LEU A 391 -14.32 7.44 8.73
N THR A 392 -14.33 6.80 7.57
CA THR A 392 -15.53 6.36 6.89
C THR A 392 -15.93 5.00 7.44
N ILE A 393 -17.11 4.91 8.06
CA ILE A 393 -17.74 3.66 8.48
C ILE A 393 -18.66 3.21 7.36
N LEU A 394 -18.44 1.98 6.89
CA LEU A 394 -19.26 1.39 5.84
C LEU A 394 -20.29 0.43 6.43
N PRO A 395 -21.48 0.33 5.79
CA PRO A 395 -22.51 -0.63 6.14
C PRO A 395 -22.01 -2.06 6.26
N ARG A 396 -22.78 -2.89 6.96
CA ARG A 396 -22.48 -4.30 7.20
C ARG A 396 -22.27 -5.10 5.90
N ASP A 397 -23.04 -4.80 4.88
CA ASP A 397 -23.06 -5.47 3.59
C ASP A 397 -21.89 -5.07 2.68
N PHE A 398 -21.09 -4.08 3.05
CA PHE A 398 -19.89 -3.73 2.29
C PHE A 398 -18.77 -4.76 2.45
N LEU A 399 -18.30 -5.32 1.33
CA LEU A 399 -17.14 -6.20 1.29
C LEU A 399 -15.87 -5.41 0.92
N PRO A 400 -14.97 -5.14 1.87
CA PRO A 400 -13.65 -4.61 1.53
C PRO A 400 -12.87 -5.65 0.72
N LEU A 401 -12.25 -5.22 -0.37
CA LEU A 401 -11.28 -6.04 -1.12
C LEU A 401 -9.83 -5.64 -0.82
N PHE A 402 -9.66 -4.54 -0.09
CA PHE A 402 -8.37 -3.95 0.23
C PHE A 402 -8.34 -3.45 1.68
N ARG A 403 -7.14 -3.35 2.24
CA ARG A 403 -6.87 -2.73 3.55
C ARG A 403 -5.68 -1.79 3.45
N GLN A 404 -5.60 -0.82 4.35
CA GLN A 404 -4.44 0.04 4.49
C GLN A 404 -3.34 -0.67 5.30
N VAL A 405 -2.09 -0.61 4.85
CA VAL A 405 -0.95 -1.25 5.53
C VAL A 405 0.16 -0.29 5.93
N SER A 406 0.07 0.98 5.52
CA SER A 406 1.00 2.03 5.90
C SER A 406 0.28 3.36 6.15
N GLU A 407 0.90 4.25 6.93
CA GLU A 407 0.40 5.61 7.17
C GLU A 407 0.28 6.44 5.88
N GLU A 408 1.04 6.05 4.86
CA GLU A 408 1.08 6.73 3.57
C GLU A 408 -0.07 6.31 2.66
N GLY A 409 -0.93 5.40 3.09
CA GLY A 409 -2.06 4.91 2.29
C GLY A 409 -1.69 3.77 1.35
N ASP A 410 -0.62 3.02 1.63
CA ASP A 410 -0.39 1.80 0.84
C ASP A 410 -1.50 0.80 1.15
N ILE A 411 -2.12 0.29 0.09
CA ILE A 411 -3.22 -0.66 0.18
C ILE A 411 -2.77 -2.06 -0.21
N ARG A 412 -3.27 -3.08 0.48
CA ARG A 412 -3.09 -4.49 0.12
C ARG A 412 -4.42 -5.17 -0.08
N ARG A 413 -4.48 -6.05 -1.07
CA ARG A 413 -5.61 -6.98 -1.24
C ARG A 413 -5.70 -7.88 -0.01
N THR A 414 -6.93 -8.17 0.39
CA THR A 414 -7.25 -8.98 1.56
C THR A 414 -8.29 -10.02 1.17
N PRO A 415 -7.90 -11.07 0.43
CA PRO A 415 -8.84 -12.13 0.03
C PRO A 415 -9.51 -12.81 1.23
N GLU A 416 -8.90 -12.74 2.42
CA GLU A 416 -9.46 -13.22 3.68
C GLU A 416 -10.82 -12.58 4.00
N TYR A 417 -11.05 -11.33 3.57
CA TYR A 417 -12.34 -10.66 3.74
C TYR A 417 -13.46 -11.32 2.95
N ILE A 418 -13.16 -11.88 1.77
CA ILE A 418 -14.18 -12.54 0.93
C ILE A 418 -14.73 -13.76 1.67
N GLY A 419 -13.85 -14.60 2.20
CA GLY A 419 -14.26 -15.81 2.93
C GLY A 419 -15.13 -15.49 4.15
N ALA A 420 -14.74 -14.47 4.93
CA ALA A 420 -15.47 -14.08 6.13
C ALA A 420 -16.79 -13.34 5.87
N TRP A 421 -16.87 -12.55 4.79
CA TRP A 421 -18.08 -11.83 4.43
C TRP A 421 -19.18 -12.78 3.93
N VAL A 422 -18.82 -13.78 3.12
CA VAL A 422 -19.79 -14.80 2.67
C VAL A 422 -20.40 -15.55 3.87
N THR A 423 -19.65 -15.75 4.95
CA THR A 423 -20.16 -16.42 6.15
C THR A 423 -21.10 -15.56 7.00
N SER A 424 -20.94 -14.23 7.04
CA SER A 424 -21.78 -13.37 7.89
C SER A 424 -23.20 -13.15 7.33
N ASN A 425 -23.44 -13.41 6.05
CA ASN A 425 -24.79 -13.44 5.45
C ASN A 425 -25.49 -14.79 5.58
N ALA A 426 -24.89 -15.76 6.27
CA ALA A 426 -25.59 -16.96 6.67
C ALA A 426 -26.52 -16.63 7.84
N THR A 427 -27.80 -16.98 7.73
CA THR A 427 -28.82 -16.76 8.78
C THR A 427 -28.42 -17.31 10.15
N ALA A 428 -27.49 -18.27 10.21
CA ALA A 428 -26.95 -18.81 11.45
C ALA A 428 -26.01 -17.83 12.18
N VAL A 429 -25.25 -17.02 11.45
CA VAL A 429 -24.38 -15.98 12.03
C VAL A 429 -25.21 -14.77 12.47
N ASP A 430 -26.28 -14.44 11.72
CA ASP A 430 -27.29 -13.43 12.13
C ASP A 430 -27.96 -13.74 13.47
N LYS A 431 -28.05 -15.01 13.85
CA LYS A 431 -28.63 -15.45 15.12
C LYS A 431 -27.61 -15.53 16.25
N PHE A 432 -26.32 -15.48 15.93
CA PHE A 432 -25.22 -15.61 16.89
C PHE A 432 -24.70 -14.25 17.36
N LEU A 433 -24.60 -13.29 16.44
CA LEU A 433 -24.40 -11.87 16.74
C LEU A 433 -25.70 -11.27 17.30
#